data_AF-A0A3R7TGB8-F1
#
_entry.id   AF-A0A3R7TGB8-F1
#
_cell.length_a   1.000
_cell.length_b   1.000
_cell.length_c   1.000
_cell.angle_alpha   90.00
_cell.angle_beta   90.00
_cell.angle_gamma   90.00
#
_symmetry.space_group_name_H-M   'P 1'
#
loop_
_entity.id
_entity.type
_entity.pdbx_description
1 polymer ?
#
loop_
_entity_poly.entity_id
_entity_poly.type
_entity_poly.pdbx_seq_one_letter_code
_entity_poly.pdbx_strand_id
1 'polypeptide(L)'
;MRWIFETIDPGTSATAYCREPILEAFVTNRAITDLGGVSAGPIDRHEHEPTLTERRIDAMMMLLRQQPREFFKADENRRTIESLTPEFYEQSDYYERWIAAMRGLLVEKGIISEAELAAKLTEVKARYASGKE
;
A
#
# COMPACT_ATOMS: atom_id res chain seq x y z
N MET A 1 -29.12 5.37 -34.26
CA MET A 1 -28.74 5.41 -35.69
C MET A 1 -28.20 6.81 -35.98
N ARG A 2 -26.92 6.89 -36.42
CA ARG A 2 -26.08 8.10 -36.64
C ARG A 2 -25.83 8.88 -35.34
N TRP A 3 -24.61 9.01 -34.85
CA TRP A 3 -23.56 9.88 -35.39
C TRP A 3 -22.26 9.67 -34.57
N ILE A 4 -21.14 9.21 -35.15
CA ILE A 4 -19.74 9.59 -34.82
C ILE A 4 -18.84 9.12 -35.99
N PHE A 5 -18.81 9.78 -37.14
CA PHE A 5 -17.77 9.49 -38.17
C PHE A 5 -17.42 10.65 -39.12
N GLU A 6 -17.78 11.90 -38.83
CA GLU A 6 -17.41 13.02 -39.70
C GLU A 6 -16.78 14.15 -38.88
N THR A 7 -15.46 14.05 -38.71
CA THR A 7 -14.47 15.14 -38.92
C THR A 7 -13.10 14.58 -38.54
N ILE A 8 -12.45 13.86 -39.46
CA ILE A 8 -11.01 13.68 -39.44
C ILE A 8 -10.49 14.42 -40.67
N ASP A 9 -9.85 15.56 -40.42
CA ASP A 9 -9.13 16.34 -41.42
C ASP A 9 -7.88 15.55 -41.86
N PRO A 10 -7.69 15.24 -43.16
CA PRO A 10 -6.60 14.38 -43.63
C PRO A 10 -5.21 15.06 -43.62
N GLY A 11 -5.07 16.26 -43.05
CA GLY A 11 -3.82 17.04 -43.06
C GLY A 11 -2.92 16.96 -41.82
N THR A 12 -3.33 16.32 -40.72
CA THR A 12 -2.56 16.38 -39.46
C THR A 12 -1.65 15.16 -39.28
N SER A 13 -0.34 15.37 -39.40
CA SER A 13 0.69 14.38 -39.08
C SER A 13 0.50 13.83 -37.66
N ALA A 14 0.54 12.51 -37.51
CA ALA A 14 0.40 11.77 -36.25
C ALA A 14 1.44 12.16 -35.16
N THR A 15 2.44 12.97 -35.50
CA THR A 15 3.47 13.47 -34.58
C THR A 15 3.06 14.71 -33.77
N ALA A 16 1.91 15.35 -34.06
CA ALA A 16 1.50 16.59 -33.39
C ALA A 16 0.65 16.40 -32.11
N TYR A 17 0.17 15.19 -31.81
CA TYR A 17 -0.64 14.92 -30.60
C TYR A 17 0.24 14.71 -29.34
N CYS A 18 1.54 14.49 -29.50
CA CYS A 18 2.50 14.35 -28.40
C CYS A 18 3.17 15.68 -28.03
N ARG A 19 2.38 16.73 -27.72
CA ARG A 19 2.90 17.89 -27.01
C ARG A 19 2.09 18.10 -25.74
N GLU A 20 2.67 17.70 -24.60
CA GLU A 20 2.85 18.51 -23.38
C GLU A 20 1.65 19.40 -22.94
N PRO A 21 0.48 18.82 -22.60
CA PRO A 21 -0.08 19.14 -21.26
C PRO A 21 -0.70 17.93 -20.55
N ILE A 22 -0.72 16.75 -21.18
CA ILE A 22 -1.31 15.53 -20.60
C ILE A 22 -0.41 14.98 -19.47
N LEU A 23 0.91 15.16 -19.57
CA LEU A 23 1.88 14.72 -18.57
C LEU A 23 1.74 15.50 -17.26
N GLU A 24 1.61 16.83 -17.29
CA GLU A 24 1.46 17.65 -16.08
C GLU A 24 0.17 17.35 -15.31
N ALA A 25 -0.94 17.14 -16.01
CA ALA A 25 -2.22 16.83 -15.38
C ALA A 25 -2.28 15.38 -14.81
N PHE A 26 -1.54 14.42 -15.41
CA PHE A 26 -1.42 13.06 -14.86
C PHE A 26 -0.54 12.99 -13.62
N VAL A 27 0.45 13.88 -13.49
CA VAL A 27 1.37 13.91 -12.34
C VAL A 27 0.65 14.31 -11.03
N THR A 28 -0.48 15.04 -11.11
CA THR A 28 -1.20 15.53 -9.92
C THR A 28 -2.17 14.55 -9.24
N ASN A 29 -2.40 13.34 -9.76
CA ASN A 29 -3.27 12.34 -9.10
C ASN A 29 -2.71 10.89 -9.22
N ARG A 30 -1.41 10.75 -8.97
CA ARG A 30 -0.69 9.47 -8.98
C ARG A 30 -0.94 8.72 -7.65
N ALA A 31 -1.21 7.41 -7.72
CA ALA A 31 -1.26 6.57 -6.52
C ALA A 31 0.13 6.49 -5.87
N ILE A 32 0.21 6.42 -4.54
CA ILE A 32 1.50 6.49 -3.83
C ILE A 32 2.50 5.37 -4.20
N THR A 33 1.99 4.23 -4.66
CA THR A 33 2.80 3.09 -5.12
C THR A 33 3.17 3.17 -6.59
N ASP A 34 2.56 4.06 -7.37
CA ASP A 34 2.82 4.22 -8.79
C ASP A 34 4.06 5.07 -8.99
N LEU A 35 5.25 4.52 -8.72
CA LEU A 35 6.54 5.22 -8.87
C LEU A 35 7.24 4.90 -10.21
N GLY A 36 6.53 4.22 -11.12
CA GLY A 36 7.06 3.87 -12.45
C GLY A 36 7.49 5.12 -13.22
N GLY A 37 8.71 5.10 -13.77
CA GLY A 37 9.26 6.18 -14.58
C GLY A 37 9.68 7.44 -13.80
N VAL A 38 9.58 7.44 -12.46
CA VAL A 38 10.07 8.55 -11.63
C VAL A 38 11.58 8.47 -11.51
N SER A 39 12.26 9.60 -11.73
CA SER A 39 13.71 9.70 -11.51
C SER A 39 14.03 9.45 -10.04
N ALA A 40 14.96 8.54 -9.78
CA ALA A 40 15.43 8.20 -8.44
C ALA A 40 16.97 8.21 -8.36
N GLY A 41 17.50 8.21 -7.15
CA GLY A 41 18.94 8.10 -6.89
C GLY A 41 19.49 6.70 -7.15
N PRO A 42 20.80 6.49 -6.92
CA PRO A 42 21.42 5.17 -6.95
C PRO A 42 20.71 4.19 -6.01
N ILE A 43 20.62 2.92 -6.43
CA ILE A 43 19.98 1.85 -5.66
C ILE A 43 21.01 1.20 -4.74
N ASP A 44 20.68 1.06 -3.46
CA ASP A 44 21.40 0.16 -2.56
C ASP A 44 21.07 -1.31 -2.91
N ARG A 45 22.10 -2.12 -3.11
CA ARG A 45 21.99 -3.53 -3.55
C ARG A 45 22.39 -4.52 -2.47
N HIS A 46 22.65 -4.07 -1.24
CA HIS A 46 22.92 -4.98 -0.13
C HIS A 46 21.69 -5.84 0.17
N GLU A 47 21.94 -7.11 0.47
CA GLU A 47 20.89 -8.02 0.93
C GLU A 47 20.47 -7.66 2.35
N HIS A 48 19.17 -7.60 2.61
CA HIS A 48 18.62 -7.43 3.96
C HIS A 48 18.22 -8.78 4.52
N GLU A 49 18.80 -9.16 5.66
CA GLU A 49 18.41 -10.37 6.38
C GLU A 49 17.16 -10.10 7.23
N PRO A 50 16.03 -10.81 7.00
CA PRO A 50 14.80 -10.56 7.73
C PRO A 50 14.98 -10.84 9.23
N THR A 51 14.69 -9.83 10.03
CA THR A 51 14.63 -9.90 11.49
C THR A 51 13.53 -10.88 11.94
N LEU A 52 13.58 -11.28 13.21
CA LEU A 52 12.51 -12.12 13.79
C LEU A 52 11.13 -11.44 13.70
N THR A 53 11.09 -10.12 13.86
CA THR A 53 9.85 -9.34 13.78
C THR A 53 9.26 -9.39 12.38
N GLU A 54 10.08 -9.18 11.35
CA GLU A 54 9.63 -9.23 9.94
C GLU A 54 9.14 -10.63 9.57
N ARG A 55 9.85 -11.67 9.98
CA ARG A 55 9.40 -13.07 9.80
C ARG A 55 8.06 -13.35 10.49
N ARG A 56 7.82 -12.77 11.68
CA ARG A 56 6.54 -12.88 12.39
C ARG A 56 5.42 -12.13 11.67
N ILE A 57 5.70 -10.93 11.14
CA ILE A 57 4.73 -10.15 10.35
C ILE A 57 4.35 -10.91 9.08
N ASP A 58 5.33 -11.49 8.38
CA ASP A 58 5.09 -12.30 7.18
C ASP A 58 4.27 -13.56 7.48
N ALA A 59 4.62 -14.29 8.55
CA ALA A 59 3.84 -15.44 9.00
C ALA A 59 2.40 -15.06 9.36
N MET A 60 2.20 -13.92 10.01
CA MET A 60 0.86 -13.42 10.32
C MET A 60 0.07 -13.06 9.06
N MET A 61 0.70 -12.45 8.07
CA MET A 61 0.09 -12.18 6.76
C MET A 61 -0.42 -13.47 6.12
N MET A 62 0.35 -14.57 6.17
CA MET A 62 -0.08 -15.87 5.67
C MET A 62 -1.25 -16.44 6.45
N LEU A 63 -1.17 -16.45 7.79
CA LEU A 63 -2.19 -17.03 8.65
C LEU A 63 -3.54 -16.30 8.56
N LEU A 64 -3.55 -14.99 8.37
CA LEU A 64 -4.79 -14.20 8.27
C LEU A 64 -5.47 -14.34 6.90
N ARG A 65 -4.69 -14.62 5.85
CA ARG A 65 -5.19 -14.69 4.46
C ARG A 65 -5.53 -16.11 4.00
N GLN A 66 -4.96 -17.14 4.63
CA GLN A 66 -5.19 -18.53 4.26
C GLN A 66 -6.40 -19.12 5.01
N GLN A 67 -6.94 -20.20 4.44
CA GLN A 67 -8.01 -20.97 5.07
C GLN A 67 -7.51 -21.62 6.38
N PRO A 68 -8.39 -21.78 7.39
CA PRO A 68 -9.84 -21.53 7.34
C PRO A 68 -10.25 -20.09 7.68
N ARG A 69 -9.30 -19.19 7.98
CA ARG A 69 -9.62 -17.81 8.42
C ARG A 69 -10.02 -16.92 7.26
N GLU A 70 -9.15 -16.82 6.26
CA GLU A 70 -9.39 -16.10 5.00
C GLU A 70 -10.00 -14.69 5.21
N PHE A 71 -9.47 -13.92 6.16
CA PHE A 71 -10.08 -12.65 6.58
C PHE A 71 -9.99 -11.54 5.52
N PHE A 72 -8.97 -11.59 4.66
CA PHE A 72 -8.79 -10.65 3.56
C PHE A 72 -7.92 -11.24 2.45
N LYS A 73 -7.92 -10.59 1.28
CA LYS A 73 -7.12 -10.93 0.10
C LYS A 73 -5.93 -9.99 -0.11
N ALA A 74 -5.08 -10.32 -1.08
CA ALA A 74 -3.85 -9.56 -1.39
C ALA A 74 -4.16 -8.12 -1.84
N ASP A 75 -5.15 -8.01 -2.70
CA ASP A 75 -5.69 -6.80 -3.30
C ASP A 75 -6.29 -5.86 -2.24
N GLU A 76 -7.03 -6.40 -1.26
CA GLU A 76 -7.53 -5.61 -0.14
C GLU A 76 -6.39 -5.03 0.71
N ASN A 77 -5.35 -5.82 0.99
CA ASN A 77 -4.17 -5.35 1.72
C ASN A 77 -3.42 -4.27 0.93
N ARG A 78 -3.21 -4.48 -0.38
CA ARG A 78 -2.59 -3.50 -1.26
C ARG A 78 -3.35 -2.17 -1.29
N ARG A 79 -4.67 -2.21 -1.49
CA ARG A 79 -5.54 -1.03 -1.42
C ARG A 79 -5.36 -0.28 -0.11
N THR A 80 -5.30 -1.02 1.00
CA THR A 80 -5.17 -0.42 2.33
C THR A 80 -3.81 0.24 2.52
N ILE A 81 -2.72 -0.39 2.05
CA ILE A 81 -1.37 0.22 2.03
C ILE A 81 -1.35 1.50 1.19
N GLU A 82 -2.02 1.50 0.03
CA GLU A 82 -2.12 2.67 -0.86
C GLU A 82 -2.95 3.81 -0.26
N SER A 83 -3.82 3.51 0.70
CA SER A 83 -4.62 4.50 1.44
C SER A 83 -3.93 5.06 2.71
N LEU A 84 -2.73 4.59 3.03
CA LEU A 84 -1.94 5.17 4.13
C LEU A 84 -1.63 6.63 3.85
N THR A 85 -1.47 7.44 4.90
CA THR A 85 -1.09 8.84 4.71
C THR A 85 0.29 8.91 4.05
N PRO A 86 0.53 9.89 3.15
CA PRO A 86 1.83 10.03 2.49
C PRO A 86 2.99 10.07 3.47
N GLU A 87 2.82 10.80 4.58
CA GLU A 87 3.85 10.94 5.60
C GLU A 87 4.19 9.60 6.26
N PHE A 88 3.17 8.79 6.58
CA PHE A 88 3.41 7.47 7.17
C PHE A 88 4.04 6.53 6.14
N TYR A 89 3.58 6.57 4.89
CA TYR A 89 4.13 5.71 3.84
C TYR A 89 5.61 6.00 3.59
N GLU A 90 6.02 7.27 3.55
CA GLU A 90 7.42 7.66 3.31
C GLU A 90 8.33 7.32 4.49
N GLN A 91 7.84 7.45 5.73
CA GLN A 91 8.65 7.25 6.94
C GLN A 91 8.68 5.81 7.46
N SER A 92 7.72 4.97 7.06
CA SER A 92 7.62 3.59 7.55
C SER A 92 8.47 2.62 6.76
N ASP A 93 8.97 1.60 7.45
CA ASP A 93 9.62 0.46 6.80
C ASP A 93 8.60 -0.41 6.06
N TYR A 94 9.09 -1.22 5.12
CA TYR A 94 8.23 -2.05 4.26
C TYR A 94 7.24 -2.93 5.05
N TYR A 95 7.73 -3.65 6.08
CA TYR A 95 6.89 -4.51 6.92
C TYR A 95 6.00 -3.72 7.90
N GLU A 96 6.33 -2.47 8.21
CA GLU A 96 5.48 -1.60 9.03
C GLU A 96 4.20 -1.19 8.29
N ARG A 97 4.30 -0.99 6.97
CA ARG A 97 3.12 -0.75 6.12
C ARG A 97 2.18 -1.95 6.12
N TRP A 98 2.75 -3.16 6.09
CA TRP A 98 1.96 -4.40 6.16
C TRP A 98 1.19 -4.52 7.47
N ILE A 99 1.84 -4.32 8.62
CA ILE A 99 1.16 -4.41 9.91
C ILE A 99 0.09 -3.32 10.08
N ALA A 100 0.35 -2.10 9.62
CA ALA A 100 -0.62 -1.01 9.64
C ALA A 100 -1.86 -1.34 8.81
N ALA A 101 -1.66 -1.86 7.59
CA ALA A 101 -2.74 -2.27 6.71
C ALA A 101 -3.52 -3.48 7.23
N MET A 102 -2.85 -4.48 7.80
CA MET A 102 -3.51 -5.63 8.44
C MET A 102 -4.38 -5.19 9.62
N ARG A 103 -3.86 -4.32 10.49
CA ARG A 103 -4.64 -3.70 11.58
C ARG A 103 -5.89 -3.02 11.02
N GLY A 104 -5.71 -2.15 10.02
CA GLY A 104 -6.80 -1.41 9.39
C GLY A 104 -7.90 -2.32 8.86
N LEU A 105 -7.52 -3.36 8.11
CA LEU A 105 -8.48 -4.32 7.54
C LEU A 105 -9.24 -5.13 8.59
N LEU A 106 -8.55 -5.59 9.65
CA LEU A 106 -9.21 -6.36 10.71
C LEU A 106 -10.21 -5.50 11.48
N VAL A 107 -9.91 -4.20 11.67
CA VAL A 107 -10.84 -3.23 12.26
C VAL A 107 -11.99 -2.90 11.31
N GLU A 108 -11.69 -2.59 10.05
CA GLU A 108 -12.69 -2.29 9.01
C GLU A 108 -13.74 -3.41 8.89
N LYS A 109 -13.30 -4.66 8.98
CA LYS A 109 -14.17 -5.85 8.89
C LYS A 109 -14.80 -6.26 10.23
N GLY A 110 -14.51 -5.55 11.32
CA GLY A 110 -15.04 -5.85 12.65
C GLY A 110 -14.54 -7.17 13.26
N ILE A 111 -13.41 -7.71 12.78
CA ILE A 111 -12.78 -8.91 13.35
C ILE A 111 -12.16 -8.60 14.71
N ILE A 112 -11.63 -7.38 14.85
CA ILE A 112 -11.19 -6.80 16.13
C ILE A 112 -11.71 -5.36 16.20
N SER A 113 -11.99 -4.87 17.40
CA SER A 113 -12.32 -3.47 17.63
C SER A 113 -11.08 -2.65 18.01
N GLU A 114 -11.17 -1.32 17.81
CA GLU A 114 -10.13 -0.40 18.29
C GLU A 114 -9.93 -0.48 19.81
N ALA A 115 -11.01 -0.72 20.56
CA ALA A 115 -10.95 -0.85 22.02
C ALA A 115 -10.19 -2.11 22.45
N GLU A 116 -10.46 -3.26 21.82
CA GLU A 116 -9.73 -4.51 22.10
C GLU A 116 -8.25 -4.37 21.78
N LEU A 117 -7.93 -3.72 20.65
CA LEU A 117 -6.54 -3.50 20.27
C LEU A 117 -5.82 -2.57 21.26
N ALA A 118 -6.44 -1.47 21.67
CA ALA A 118 -5.88 -0.53 22.65
C ALA A 118 -5.66 -1.21 24.02
N ALA A 119 -6.63 -2.00 24.47
CA ALA A 119 -6.50 -2.79 25.70
C ALA A 119 -5.34 -3.79 25.60
N LYS A 120 -5.23 -4.51 24.48
CA LYS A 120 -4.15 -5.48 24.29
C LYS A 120 -2.78 -4.81 24.22
N LEU A 121 -2.65 -3.68 23.53
CA LEU A 121 -1.41 -2.91 23.47
C LEU A 121 -0.97 -2.45 24.87
N THR A 122 -1.91 -2.03 25.71
CA THR A 122 -1.61 -1.64 27.10
C THR A 122 -1.08 -2.82 27.90
N GLU A 123 -1.73 -3.99 27.80
CA GLU A 123 -1.28 -5.22 28.44
C GLU A 123 0.12 -5.65 27.97
N VAL A 124 0.39 -5.62 26.67
CA VAL A 124 1.70 -5.99 26.10
C VAL A 124 2.80 -5.03 26.57
N LYS A 125 2.53 -3.71 26.58
CA LYS A 125 3.47 -2.71 27.07
C LYS A 125 3.80 -2.92 28.55
N ALA A 126 2.80 -3.20 29.37
CA ALA A 126 3.00 -3.48 30.80
C ALA A 126 3.82 -4.76 31.01
N ARG A 127 3.55 -5.83 30.24
CA ARG A 127 4.33 -7.07 30.29
C ARG A 127 5.79 -6.83 29.92
N TYR A 128 6.04 -6.10 28.84
CA TYR A 128 7.39 -5.76 28.40
C TYR A 128 8.15 -4.94 29.45
N ALA A 129 7.51 -3.93 30.05
CA ALA A 129 8.10 -3.13 31.12
C ALA A 129 8.43 -3.95 32.39
N SER A 130 7.69 -5.04 32.64
CA SER A 130 7.90 -5.91 33.80
C SER A 130 8.99 -6.98 33.64
N GLY A 131 9.63 -7.06 32.47
CA GLY A 131 10.71 -8.03 32.18
C GLY A 131 10.27 -9.50 32.14
N LYS A 132 8.95 -9.75 32.07
CA LYS A 132 8.39 -11.09 31.89
C LYS A 132 8.17 -11.33 30.40
N GLU A 133 9.15 -11.96 29.75
CA GLU A 133 9.02 -12.42 28.37
C GLU A 133 8.26 -13.75 28.29
#